data_AF-A0A532DX81-F1
#
_entry.id   AF-A0A532DX81-F1
#
_cell.length_a   1.000
_cell.length_b   1.000
_cell.length_c   1.000
_cell.angle_alpha   90.00
_cell.angle_beta   90.00
_cell.angle_gamma   90.00
#
_symmetry.space_group_name_H-M   'P 1'
#
loop_
_entity.id
_entity.type
_entity.pdbx_description
1 polymer ?
#
loop_
_entity_poly.entity_id
_entity_poly.type
_entity_poly.pdbx_seq_one_letter_code
_entity_poly.pdbx_strand_id
1 'polypeptide(L)' 'MTHSMMPERREGPVDPMPKSPSPLDEGGGPRRPDTGSPEKDSLMKRMRKVDPKQAERYKQRTGE' A
#
# COMPACT_ATOMS: atom_id res chain seq x y z
N MET A 1 37.42 11.64 30.25
CA MET A 1 35.95 11.50 30.27
C MET A 1 35.43 12.03 28.94
N THR A 2 34.71 11.35 28.06
CA THR A 2 33.98 10.08 28.02
C THR A 2 33.86 9.69 26.55
N HIS A 3 34.04 8.41 26.23
CA HIS A 3 33.93 7.84 24.90
C HIS A 3 32.47 7.94 24.40
N SER A 4 32.22 8.67 23.30
CA SER A 4 30.94 8.59 22.59
C SER A 4 30.96 7.36 21.68
N MET A 5 30.65 6.22 22.28
CA MET A 5 30.45 4.95 21.58
C MET A 5 29.10 5.03 20.85
N MET A 6 29.06 5.56 19.63
CA MET A 6 27.92 5.34 18.76
C MET A 6 28.00 3.88 18.27
N PRO A 7 27.00 3.02 18.55
CA PRO A 7 27.04 1.66 18.03
C PRO A 7 26.94 1.72 16.50
N GLU A 8 27.93 1.14 15.84
CA GLU A 8 27.92 0.87 14.41
C GLU A 8 26.61 0.16 14.06
N ARG A 9 25.80 0.76 13.17
CA ARG A 9 24.58 0.11 12.68
C ARG A 9 25.01 -1.14 11.92
N ARG A 10 24.87 -2.30 12.56
CA ARG A 10 24.96 -3.58 11.86
C ARG A 10 23.81 -3.63 10.86
N GLU A 11 24.14 -3.53 9.58
CA GLU A 11 23.24 -3.89 8.48
C GLU A 11 22.74 -5.31 8.79
N GLY A 12 21.45 -5.45 9.09
CA GLY A 12 20.81 -6.75 9.25
C GLY A 12 20.92 -7.55 7.95
N PRO A 13 20.66 -8.87 7.96
CA PRO A 13 20.72 -9.67 6.76
C PRO A 13 19.90 -9.01 5.66
N VAL A 14 20.55 -8.69 4.54
CA VAL A 14 19.90 -8.23 3.32
C VAL A 14 18.74 -9.18 3.03
N ASP A 15 17.57 -8.59 2.78
CA ASP A 15 16.33 -9.32 2.47
C ASP A 15 16.64 -10.44 1.45
N PRO A 16 16.38 -11.73 1.77
CA PRO A 16 16.67 -12.83 0.86
C PRO A 16 15.81 -12.78 -0.41
N MET A 17 14.80 -11.91 -0.47
CA MET A 17 13.99 -11.69 -1.65
C MET A 17 14.46 -10.42 -2.39
N PRO A 18 15.31 -10.52 -3.43
CA PRO A 18 15.52 -9.40 -4.32
C PRO A 18 14.15 -9.00 -4.87
N LYS A 19 13.80 -7.70 -4.77
CA LYS A 19 12.56 -7.16 -5.33
C LYS A 19 12.48 -7.60 -6.79
N SER A 20 11.53 -8.48 -7.10
CA SER A 20 11.28 -8.92 -8.46
C SER A 20 11.16 -7.67 -9.35
N PRO A 21 11.89 -7.58 -10.47
CA PRO A 21 11.71 -6.45 -11.37
C PRO A 21 10.22 -6.37 -11.71
N SER A 22 9.64 -5.16 -11.56
CA SER A 22 8.27 -4.88 -11.97
C SER A 22 8.00 -5.58 -13.31
N PRO A 23 6.86 -6.28 -13.49
CA PRO A 23 6.58 -6.91 -14.77
C PRO A 23 6.58 -5.80 -15.83
N LEU A 24 7.60 -5.83 -16.69
CA LEU A 24 7.61 -5.07 -17.93
C LEU A 24 6.38 -5.54 -18.71
N ASP A 25 5.59 -4.57 -19.17
CA ASP A 25 4.38 -4.73 -19.96
C ASP A 25 4.71 -5.29 -21.35
N GLU A 26 5.20 -6.53 -21.42
CA GLU A 26 5.62 -7.15 -22.67
C GLU A 26 5.09 -8.59 -22.77
N GLY A 27 3.91 -8.72 -23.38
CA GLY A 27 3.47 -9.96 -24.02
C GLY A 27 2.53 -10.87 -23.23
N GLY A 28 1.22 -10.75 -23.52
CA GLY A 28 0.37 -11.94 -23.70
C GLY A 28 -0.46 -12.47 -22.51
N GLY A 29 -0.66 -11.69 -21.44
CA GLY A 29 -1.66 -11.97 -20.41
C GLY A 29 -2.80 -10.95 -20.43
N PRO A 30 -4.03 -11.27 -19.97
CA PRO A 30 -5.05 -10.25 -19.79
C PRO A 30 -4.47 -9.13 -18.93
N ARG A 31 -4.43 -7.91 -19.49
CA ARG A 31 -3.92 -6.75 -18.79
C ARG A 31 -4.64 -6.65 -17.45
N ARG A 32 -3.88 -6.38 -16.39
CA ARG A 32 -4.49 -5.95 -15.13
C ARG A 32 -5.43 -4.81 -15.48
N PRO A 33 -6.71 -4.88 -15.08
CA PRO A 33 -7.63 -3.79 -15.37
C PRO A 33 -7.00 -2.50 -14.86
N ASP A 34 -7.14 -1.43 -15.64
CA ASP A 34 -6.74 -0.08 -15.24
C ASP A 34 -7.58 0.30 -14.02
N THR A 35 -7.21 -0.20 -12.85
CA THR A 35 -7.72 0.25 -11.57
C THR A 35 -7.02 1.56 -11.29
N GLY A 36 -7.34 2.59 -12.08
CA GLY A 36 -7.03 3.96 -11.74
C GLY A 36 -7.40 4.14 -10.29
N SER A 37 -6.42 4.52 -9.46
CA SER A 37 -6.60 4.58 -8.01
C SER A 37 -7.91 5.32 -7.76
N PRO A 38 -8.91 4.64 -7.19
CA PRO A 38 -10.25 5.17 -7.13
C PRO A 38 -10.19 6.51 -6.40
N GLU A 39 -10.48 7.61 -7.10
CA GLU A 39 -10.65 8.96 -6.54
C GLU A 39 -11.33 8.84 -5.18
N LYS A 40 -10.95 9.60 -4.15
CA LYS A 40 -11.46 9.41 -2.77
C LYS A 40 -13.00 9.36 -2.71
N ASP A 41 -13.67 10.17 -3.54
CA ASP A 41 -15.13 10.17 -3.73
C ASP A 41 -15.72 8.82 -4.17
N SER A 42 -14.92 7.99 -4.81
CA SER A 42 -15.29 6.66 -5.30
C SER A 42 -15.06 5.56 -4.27
N LEU A 43 -14.34 5.81 -3.17
CA LEU A 43 -14.22 4.85 -2.06
C LEU A 43 -15.56 4.73 -1.32
N MET A 44 -16.11 5.83 -0.80
CA MET A 44 -17.39 5.82 -0.07
C MET A 44 -18.54 5.27 -0.90
N LYS A 45 -18.60 5.62 -2.21
CA LYS A 45 -19.61 5.10 -3.14
C LYS A 45 -19.53 3.58 -3.30
N ARG A 46 -18.32 3.02 -3.41
CA ARG A 46 -18.13 1.57 -3.51
C ARG A 46 -18.37 0.87 -2.18
N MET A 47 -17.92 1.46 -1.07
CA MET A 47 -18.20 0.95 0.26
C MET A 47 -19.71 0.86 0.48
N ARG A 48 -20.49 1.90 0.15
CA ARG A 48 -21.96 1.84 0.27
C ARG A 48 -22.60 0.72 -0.56
N LYS A 49 -22.05 0.45 -1.76
CA LYS A 49 -22.55 -0.60 -2.65
C LYS A 49 -22.27 -2.01 -2.12
N VAL A 50 -21.11 -2.20 -1.48
CA VAL A 50 -20.68 -3.49 -0.94
C VAL A 50 -21.24 -3.72 0.47
N ASP A 51 -21.08 -2.73 1.34
CA ASP A 51 -21.58 -2.70 2.72
C ASP A 51 -21.89 -1.26 3.19
N PRO A 52 -23.18 -0.89 3.25
CA PRO A 52 -23.61 0.42 3.73
C PRO A 52 -23.14 0.74 5.16
N LYS A 53 -23.11 -0.24 6.06
CA LYS A 53 -22.74 -0.03 7.47
C LYS A 53 -21.25 0.27 7.60
N GLN A 54 -20.42 -0.40 6.81
CA GLN A 54 -18.99 -0.17 6.82
C GLN A 54 -18.63 1.21 6.25
N ALA A 55 -19.34 1.68 5.22
CA ALA A 55 -19.18 3.05 4.71
C ALA A 55 -19.49 4.09 5.78
N GLU A 56 -20.56 3.89 6.55
CA GLU A 56 -20.97 4.80 7.62
C GLU A 56 -19.96 4.83 8.78
N ARG A 57 -19.47 3.67 9.21
CA ARG A 57 -18.41 3.56 10.24
C ARG A 57 -17.12 4.24 9.80
N TYR A 58 -16.72 4.04 8.55
CA TYR A 58 -15.51 4.65 8.00
C TYR A 58 -15.67 6.17 7.95
N LYS A 59 -16.81 6.69 7.48
CA LYS A 59 -17.15 8.11 7.51
C LYS A 59 -17.02 8.73 8.91
N GLN A 60 -17.61 8.09 9.92
CA GLN A 60 -17.54 8.54 11.31
C GLN A 60 -16.11 8.50 11.86
N ARG A 61 -15.30 7.54 11.42
CA ARG A 61 -13.93 7.34 11.91
C ARG A 61 -12.91 8.25 11.24
N THR A 62 -13.02 8.46 9.94
CA THR A 62 -12.03 9.23 9.15
C THR A 62 -12.41 10.69 8.98
N GLY A 63 -13.70 11.04 9.17
CA GLY A 63 -14.18 12.40 8.95
C GLY A 63 -14.27 12.79 7.46
N GLU A 64 -14.17 11.81 6.55
CA GLU A 64 -14.47 12.01 5.11
C GLU A 64 -15.97 12.22 4.83
#